data_AF-A0A833S2Z8-F1
#
_entry.id   AF-A0A833S2Z8-F1
#
_cell.length_a   1.000
_cell.length_b   1.000
_cell.length_c   1.000
_cell.angle_alpha   90.00
_cell.angle_beta   90.00
_cell.angle_gamma   90.00
#
_symmetry.space_group_name_H-M   'P 1'
#
loop_
_entity.id
_entity.type
_entity.pdbx_description
1 polymer ?
#
loop_
_entity_poly.entity_id
_entity_poly.type
_entity_poly.pdbx_seq_one_letter_code
_entity_poly.pdbx_strand_id
1 'polypeptide(L)'
;MADAALPVLSSITPEDPPTWKATSIVLLARKQKVHRKVTIVFPKNYVAKCMAGIKIYRKSLPSDHHAGRMGVSISKMGTFAEEDLKAMLMWHDEYPKLVAAHDLAEWIRVSKFTRISLPSPLNNCTTVDLKACAARLESISVAKLVSTRFGQVQVHEIAFFRRSEWLDDSCFKIVMSHLIDQDQDKSGRSRIGGVNPLYARMHDESMKQQVIANSPRQTTNRLVLIPMYLESHWAGAVLDYEKRKATMFDPAQTMTNYKEISKILDKYFGGYTETLIRFINAPHDKKI
;
A
#
# COMPACT_ATOMS: atom_id res chain seq x y z
N MET A 1 -21.04 8.61 -3.38
CA MET A 1 -21.17 7.53 -4.40
C MET A 1 -20.33 6.28 -4.10
N ALA A 2 -19.42 6.28 -3.12
CA ALA A 2 -18.59 5.09 -2.81
C ALA A 2 -19.31 4.00 -1.96
N ASP A 3 -20.27 4.36 -1.11
CA ASP A 3 -20.97 3.41 -0.23
C ASP A 3 -21.83 2.37 -0.98
N ALA A 4 -22.20 2.66 -2.23
CA ALA A 4 -23.00 1.75 -3.05
C ALA A 4 -22.16 0.68 -3.77
N ALA A 5 -20.83 0.83 -3.85
CA ALA A 5 -19.97 -0.11 -4.57
C ALA A 5 -19.67 -1.38 -3.76
N LEU A 6 -19.60 -1.25 -2.43
CA LEU A 6 -19.24 -2.33 -1.50
C LEU A 6 -20.20 -3.54 -1.56
N PRO A 7 -21.53 -3.37 -1.40
CA PRO A 7 -22.47 -4.50 -1.52
C PRO A 7 -22.51 -5.10 -2.92
N VAL A 8 -22.22 -4.29 -3.95
CA VAL A 8 -22.25 -4.71 -5.35
C VAL A 8 -21.05 -5.60 -5.67
N LEU A 9 -19.83 -5.20 -5.27
CA LEU A 9 -18.62 -5.99 -5.52
C LEU A 9 -18.65 -7.36 -4.81
N SER A 10 -19.19 -7.42 -3.58
CA SER A 10 -19.34 -8.67 -2.82
C SER A 10 -20.45 -9.59 -3.33
N SER A 11 -21.40 -9.07 -4.12
CA SER A 11 -22.51 -9.84 -4.68
C SER A 11 -22.19 -10.55 -6.01
N ILE A 12 -21.00 -10.32 -6.56
CA ILE A 12 -20.59 -10.86 -7.86
C ILE A 12 -19.97 -12.25 -7.69
N THR A 13 -20.42 -13.21 -8.50
CA THR A 13 -19.98 -14.61 -8.41
C THR A 13 -18.81 -14.87 -9.39
N PRO A 14 -17.67 -15.41 -8.91
CA PRO A 14 -16.62 -15.92 -9.80
C PRO A 14 -17.13 -17.11 -10.62
N GLU A 15 -16.84 -17.13 -11.91
CA GLU A 15 -17.20 -18.22 -12.82
C GLU A 15 -15.96 -18.82 -13.47
N ASP A 16 -16.04 -20.11 -13.82
CA ASP A 16 -14.98 -20.78 -14.58
C ASP A 16 -14.82 -20.16 -15.98
N PRO A 17 -13.60 -20.21 -16.57
CA PRO A 17 -13.38 -19.62 -17.87
C PRO A 17 -14.13 -20.43 -18.95
N PRO A 18 -14.96 -19.79 -19.79
CA PRO A 18 -15.56 -20.46 -20.93
C PRO A 18 -14.49 -20.94 -21.92
N THR A 19 -14.77 -22.02 -22.64
CA THR A 19 -13.86 -22.47 -23.69
C THR A 19 -13.73 -21.41 -24.78
N TRP A 20 -12.51 -21.20 -25.29
CA TRP A 20 -12.29 -20.19 -26.34
C TRP A 20 -13.09 -20.50 -27.62
N LYS A 21 -13.33 -21.78 -27.92
CA LYS A 21 -14.19 -22.23 -29.03
C LYS A 21 -15.64 -21.74 -28.91
N ALA A 22 -16.12 -21.47 -27.69
CA ALA A 22 -17.45 -20.94 -27.42
C ALA A 22 -17.49 -19.41 -27.38
N THR A 23 -16.37 -18.74 -27.63
CA THR A 23 -16.20 -17.29 -27.48
C THR A 23 -16.09 -16.62 -28.85
N SER A 24 -16.84 -15.55 -29.09
CA SER A 24 -16.79 -14.79 -30.35
C SER A 24 -16.80 -13.29 -30.07
N ILE A 25 -15.91 -12.54 -30.73
CA ILE A 25 -15.92 -11.08 -30.66
C ILE A 25 -17.02 -10.58 -31.62
N VAL A 26 -17.89 -9.70 -31.13
CA VAL A 26 -19.07 -9.24 -31.88
C VAL A 26 -19.15 -7.72 -31.89
N LEU A 27 -19.70 -7.18 -32.99
CA LEU A 27 -20.19 -5.80 -33.06
C LEU A 27 -21.65 -5.78 -32.62
N LEU A 28 -21.94 -5.05 -31.55
CA LEU A 28 -23.26 -4.96 -30.94
C LEU A 28 -24.19 -4.11 -31.82
N ALA A 29 -25.32 -4.70 -32.24
CA ALA A 29 -26.41 -3.95 -32.86
C ALA A 29 -27.21 -3.19 -31.80
N ARG A 30 -27.82 -2.05 -32.16
CA ARG A 30 -28.60 -1.15 -31.25
C ARG A 30 -29.68 -1.85 -30.39
N LYS A 31 -30.07 -3.10 -30.68
CA LYS A 31 -31.14 -3.86 -30.01
C LYS A 31 -30.71 -5.21 -29.37
N GLN A 32 -29.42 -5.50 -29.22
CA GLN A 32 -29.02 -6.72 -28.51
C GLN A 32 -29.28 -6.60 -27.00
N LYS A 33 -29.82 -7.66 -26.39
CA LYS A 33 -29.91 -7.78 -24.93
C LYS A 33 -28.49 -7.97 -24.38
N VAL A 34 -27.84 -6.85 -24.09
CA VAL A 34 -26.60 -6.82 -23.30
C VAL A 34 -26.98 -7.06 -21.84
N HIS A 35 -26.22 -7.89 -21.13
CA HIS A 35 -26.33 -8.01 -19.68
C HIS A 35 -26.06 -6.63 -19.05
N ARG A 36 -27.10 -5.93 -18.57
CA ARG A 36 -26.95 -4.57 -18.06
C ARG A 36 -26.36 -4.49 -16.64
N LYS A 37 -26.06 -5.62 -16.02
CA LYS A 37 -25.42 -5.72 -14.70
C LYS A 37 -24.52 -6.95 -14.68
N VAL A 38 -23.23 -6.74 -14.45
CA VAL A 38 -22.25 -7.81 -14.24
C VAL A 38 -22.56 -8.47 -12.90
N THR A 39 -23.19 -9.64 -12.93
CA THR A 39 -23.45 -10.49 -11.74
C THR A 39 -22.41 -11.60 -11.60
N ILE A 40 -21.60 -11.82 -12.63
CA ILE A 40 -20.54 -12.83 -12.68
C ILE A 40 -19.20 -12.20 -13.09
N VAL A 41 -18.08 -12.77 -12.66
CA VAL A 41 -16.75 -12.37 -13.12
C VAL A 41 -15.97 -13.59 -13.59
N PHE A 42 -15.52 -13.54 -14.85
CA PHE A 42 -14.62 -14.54 -15.41
C PHE A 42 -13.17 -14.32 -14.95
N PRO A 43 -12.28 -15.32 -15.05
CA PRO A 43 -10.89 -15.18 -14.60
C PRO A 43 -10.14 -14.06 -15.33
N LYS A 44 -9.26 -13.33 -14.62
CA LYS A 44 -8.53 -12.16 -15.13
C LYS A 44 -7.86 -12.40 -16.49
N ASN A 45 -7.22 -13.56 -16.64
CA ASN A 45 -6.55 -13.94 -17.89
C ASN A 45 -7.51 -14.14 -19.06
N TYR A 46 -8.71 -14.66 -18.82
CA TYR A 46 -9.74 -14.82 -19.83
C TYR A 46 -10.31 -13.45 -20.25
N VAL A 47 -10.63 -12.60 -19.27
CA VAL A 47 -11.12 -11.23 -19.53
C VAL A 47 -10.08 -10.42 -20.30
N ALA A 48 -8.80 -10.52 -19.94
CA ALA A 48 -7.71 -9.86 -20.66
C ALA A 48 -7.60 -10.33 -22.11
N LYS A 49 -7.76 -11.63 -22.38
CA LYS A 49 -7.79 -12.18 -23.75
C LYS A 49 -8.98 -11.66 -24.55
N CYS A 50 -10.16 -11.57 -23.94
CA CYS A 50 -11.35 -10.98 -24.56
C CYS A 50 -11.11 -9.51 -24.95
N MET A 51 -10.53 -8.71 -24.04
CA MET A 51 -10.19 -7.31 -24.28
C MET A 51 -9.13 -7.16 -25.39
N ALA A 52 -8.13 -8.02 -25.44
CA ALA A 52 -7.16 -8.06 -26.52
C ALA A 52 -7.83 -8.42 -27.86
N GLY A 53 -8.75 -9.40 -27.87
CA GLY A 53 -9.53 -9.78 -29.04
C GLY A 53 -10.39 -8.63 -29.57
N ILE A 54 -11.07 -7.89 -28.69
CA ILE A 54 -11.81 -6.66 -29.05
C ILE A 54 -10.87 -5.64 -29.70
N LYS A 55 -9.68 -5.41 -29.11
CA LYS A 55 -8.70 -4.46 -29.66
C LYS A 55 -8.23 -4.85 -31.06
N ILE A 56 -7.97 -6.14 -31.30
CA ILE A 56 -7.56 -6.66 -32.62
C ILE A 56 -8.70 -6.52 -33.63
N TYR A 57 -9.91 -6.98 -33.27
CA TYR A 57 -11.05 -6.92 -34.16
C TYR A 57 -11.42 -5.48 -34.51
N ARG A 58 -11.36 -4.55 -33.55
CA ARG A 58 -11.56 -3.12 -33.81
C ARG A 58 -10.61 -2.56 -34.86
N LYS A 59 -9.32 -2.92 -34.80
CA LYS A 59 -8.32 -2.50 -35.80
C LYS A 59 -8.57 -3.07 -37.19
N SER A 60 -9.32 -4.17 -37.30
CA SER A 60 -9.70 -4.76 -38.58
C SER A 60 -10.90 -4.08 -39.25
N LEU A 61 -11.61 -3.19 -38.53
CA LEU A 61 -12.79 -2.51 -39.06
C LEU A 61 -12.38 -1.25 -39.86
N PRO A 62 -13.15 -0.88 -40.91
CA PRO A 62 -12.80 0.25 -41.79
C PRO A 62 -12.93 1.64 -41.15
N SER A 63 -13.55 1.76 -39.97
CA SER A 63 -13.79 3.04 -39.30
C SER A 63 -13.66 2.93 -37.77
N ASP A 64 -13.15 3.99 -37.14
CA ASP A 64 -13.04 4.09 -35.68
C ASP A 64 -14.38 4.40 -34.96
N HIS A 65 -15.48 4.57 -35.71
CA HIS A 65 -16.80 4.97 -35.19
C HIS A 65 -17.56 3.89 -34.38
N HIS A 66 -16.88 2.84 -33.94
CA HIS A 66 -17.46 1.71 -33.22
C HIS A 66 -17.09 1.67 -31.72
N ALA A 67 -16.55 2.75 -31.16
CA ALA A 67 -16.30 2.87 -29.72
C ALA A 67 -17.59 2.61 -28.91
N GLY A 68 -17.51 1.71 -27.93
CA GLY A 68 -18.66 1.30 -27.09
C GLY A 68 -19.70 0.43 -27.81
N ARG A 69 -19.38 -0.12 -28.99
CA ARG A 69 -20.25 -1.06 -29.73
C ARG A 69 -19.65 -2.45 -29.85
N MET A 70 -18.62 -2.76 -29.07
CA MET A 70 -17.94 -4.04 -29.11
C MET A 70 -18.41 -4.90 -27.95
N GLY A 71 -18.39 -6.22 -28.14
CA GLY A 71 -18.67 -7.15 -27.08
C GLY A 71 -18.11 -8.53 -27.37
N VAL A 72 -18.36 -9.44 -26.43
CA VAL A 72 -18.01 -10.84 -26.53
C VAL A 72 -19.26 -11.66 -26.32
N SER A 73 -19.60 -12.46 -27.33
CA SER A 73 -20.65 -13.46 -27.27
C SER A 73 -20.06 -14.78 -26.81
N ILE A 74 -20.66 -15.36 -25.77
CA ILE A 74 -20.25 -16.63 -25.18
C ILE A 74 -21.44 -17.58 -25.28
N SER A 75 -21.25 -18.72 -25.93
CA SER A 75 -22.32 -19.71 -26.10
C SER A 75 -22.94 -20.08 -24.75
N LYS A 76 -24.28 -20.07 -24.67
CA LYS A 76 -25.09 -20.34 -23.47
C LYS A 76 -24.99 -19.31 -22.33
N MET A 77 -24.03 -18.40 -22.35
CA MET A 77 -23.87 -17.34 -21.34
C MET A 77 -24.35 -15.96 -21.81
N GLY A 78 -24.51 -15.80 -23.13
CA GLY A 78 -25.01 -14.57 -23.74
C GLY A 78 -23.89 -13.62 -24.16
N THR A 79 -24.23 -12.34 -24.32
CA THR A 79 -23.31 -11.32 -24.84
C THR A 79 -22.97 -10.31 -23.76
N PHE A 80 -21.67 -10.10 -23.55
CA PHE A 80 -21.10 -9.12 -22.64
C PHE A 80 -20.55 -7.96 -23.45
N ALA A 81 -20.90 -6.73 -23.09
CA ALA A 81 -20.32 -5.55 -23.71
C ALA A 81 -18.85 -5.37 -23.29
N GLU A 82 -18.12 -4.57 -24.05
CA GLU A 82 -16.76 -4.16 -23.69
C GLU A 82 -16.73 -3.48 -22.31
N GLU A 83 -17.74 -2.69 -21.99
CA GLU A 83 -17.92 -2.04 -20.67
C GLU A 83 -18.06 -3.07 -19.55
N ASP A 84 -18.75 -4.19 -19.79
CA ASP A 84 -18.88 -5.28 -18.82
C ASP A 84 -17.53 -5.95 -18.55
N LEU A 85 -16.76 -6.19 -19.61
CA LEU A 85 -15.40 -6.77 -19.49
C LEU A 85 -14.43 -5.81 -18.79
N LYS A 86 -14.54 -4.49 -19.04
CA LYS A 86 -13.80 -3.47 -18.29
C LYS A 86 -14.18 -3.49 -16.82
N ALA A 87 -15.48 -3.60 -16.51
CA ALA A 87 -15.95 -3.71 -15.14
C ALA A 87 -15.44 -4.98 -14.45
N MET A 88 -15.45 -6.13 -15.12
CA MET A 88 -14.85 -7.37 -14.61
C MET A 88 -13.34 -7.23 -14.36
N LEU A 89 -12.62 -6.54 -15.24
CA LEU A 89 -11.19 -6.30 -15.05
C LEU A 89 -10.92 -5.38 -13.85
N MET A 90 -11.68 -4.29 -13.72
CA MET A 90 -11.61 -3.41 -12.53
C MET A 90 -11.95 -4.17 -11.25
N TRP A 91 -12.93 -5.10 -11.30
CA TRP A 91 -13.25 -5.95 -10.16
C TRP A 91 -12.04 -6.77 -9.71
N HIS A 92 -11.26 -7.35 -10.64
CA HIS A 92 -10.03 -8.10 -10.29
C HIS A 92 -8.96 -7.24 -9.62
N ASP A 93 -8.94 -5.93 -9.88
CA ASP A 93 -7.98 -5.02 -9.28
C ASP A 93 -8.47 -4.45 -7.94
N GLU A 94 -9.78 -4.25 -7.77
CA GLU A 94 -10.38 -3.62 -6.58
C GLU A 94 -10.86 -4.63 -5.52
N TYR A 95 -11.39 -5.78 -5.92
CA TYR A 95 -11.94 -6.77 -4.99
C TYR A 95 -10.89 -7.33 -4.00
N PRO A 96 -9.65 -7.67 -4.41
CA PRO A 96 -8.63 -8.12 -3.46
C PRO A 96 -8.31 -7.07 -2.39
N LYS A 97 -8.31 -5.78 -2.75
CA LYS A 97 -8.09 -4.67 -1.82
C LYS A 97 -9.20 -4.61 -0.77
N LEU A 98 -10.44 -4.83 -1.19
CA LEU A 98 -11.59 -4.89 -0.30
C LEU A 98 -11.51 -6.08 0.67
N VAL A 99 -11.20 -7.27 0.15
CA VAL A 99 -11.02 -8.47 0.98
C VAL A 99 -9.92 -8.25 2.03
N ALA A 100 -8.80 -7.64 1.63
CA ALA A 100 -7.70 -7.31 2.53
C ALA A 100 -8.10 -6.29 3.62
N ALA A 101 -8.89 -5.27 3.27
CA ALA A 101 -9.41 -4.30 4.24
C ALA A 101 -10.39 -4.93 5.24
N HIS A 102 -11.27 -5.83 4.78
CA HIS A 102 -12.16 -6.59 5.65
C HIS A 102 -11.39 -7.53 6.57
N ASP A 103 -10.39 -8.25 6.06
CA ASP A 103 -9.52 -9.11 6.87
C ASP A 103 -8.76 -8.31 7.93
N LEU A 104 -8.28 -7.10 7.60
CA LEU A 104 -7.71 -6.18 8.60
C LEU A 104 -8.73 -5.80 9.69
N ALA A 105 -9.96 -5.44 9.32
CA ALA A 105 -10.99 -5.06 10.28
C ALA A 105 -11.32 -6.20 11.24
N GLU A 106 -11.50 -7.42 10.72
CA GLU A 106 -11.69 -8.63 11.53
C GLU A 106 -10.50 -8.90 12.45
N TRP A 107 -9.28 -8.80 11.91
CA TRP A 107 -8.07 -9.01 12.69
C TRP A 107 -7.95 -8.01 13.85
N ILE A 108 -8.32 -6.74 13.64
CA ILE A 108 -8.35 -5.71 14.69
C ILE A 108 -9.36 -6.07 15.79
N ARG A 109 -10.57 -6.54 15.44
CA ARG A 109 -11.61 -6.90 16.42
C ARG A 109 -11.15 -7.97 17.41
N VAL A 110 -10.37 -8.94 16.93
CA VAL A 110 -9.89 -10.07 17.74
C VAL A 110 -8.52 -9.81 18.36
N SER A 111 -7.85 -8.72 17.99
CA SER A 111 -6.55 -8.34 18.53
C SER A 111 -6.65 -7.84 19.97
N LYS A 112 -5.63 -8.14 20.78
CA LYS A 112 -5.49 -7.64 22.15
C LYS A 112 -4.07 -7.12 22.35
N PHE A 113 -3.94 -5.83 22.64
CA PHE A 113 -2.63 -5.17 22.83
C PHE A 113 -2.13 -5.20 24.29
N THR A 114 -2.66 -6.10 25.11
CA THR A 114 -2.38 -6.16 26.56
C THR A 114 -0.93 -6.51 26.92
N ARG A 115 -0.11 -6.94 25.94
CA ARG A 115 1.27 -7.38 26.15
C ARG A 115 2.33 -6.31 25.86
N ILE A 116 1.96 -5.15 25.34
CA ILE A 116 2.92 -4.10 24.96
C ILE A 116 2.74 -2.90 25.88
N SER A 117 3.70 -2.70 26.78
CA SER A 117 3.82 -1.46 27.53
C SER A 117 4.53 -0.44 26.66
N LEU A 118 3.78 0.56 26.17
CA LEU A 118 4.33 1.66 25.41
C LEU A 118 4.52 2.88 26.33
N PRO A 119 5.65 3.59 26.24
CA PRO A 119 5.83 4.84 26.98
C PRO A 119 4.96 5.94 26.37
N SER A 120 4.63 6.96 27.17
CA SER A 120 4.01 8.20 26.65
C SER A 120 4.89 8.83 25.55
N PRO A 121 4.31 9.33 24.44
CA PRO A 121 2.87 9.45 24.16
C PRO A 121 2.24 8.22 23.46
N LEU A 122 3.00 7.17 23.19
CA LEU A 122 2.55 6.00 22.42
C LEU A 122 1.66 5.03 23.23
N ASN A 123 1.50 5.27 24.53
CA ASN A 123 0.60 4.51 25.39
C ASN A 123 -0.89 4.71 25.01
N ASN A 124 -1.23 5.76 24.24
CA ASN A 124 -2.58 5.97 23.71
C ASN A 124 -3.09 4.78 22.87
N CYS A 125 -2.20 4.00 22.27
CA CYS A 125 -2.54 2.79 21.52
C CYS A 125 -3.13 1.66 22.40
N THR A 126 -2.99 1.74 23.73
CA THR A 126 -3.48 0.71 24.66
C THR A 126 -4.93 0.92 25.10
N THR A 127 -5.49 2.11 24.90
CA THR A 127 -6.85 2.49 25.32
C THR A 127 -7.82 2.69 24.15
N VAL A 128 -7.40 2.31 22.94
CA VAL A 128 -8.20 2.48 21.72
C VAL A 128 -9.38 1.50 21.70
N ASP A 129 -10.57 2.01 21.38
CA ASP A 129 -11.71 1.17 21.04
C ASP A 129 -11.48 0.49 19.69
N LEU A 130 -11.02 -0.77 19.75
CA LEU A 130 -10.73 -1.58 18.57
C LEU A 130 -11.98 -1.90 17.76
N LYS A 131 -13.16 -2.01 18.39
CA LYS A 131 -14.42 -2.26 17.69
C LYS A 131 -14.81 -1.03 16.86
N ALA A 132 -14.71 0.16 17.45
CA ALA A 132 -14.96 1.41 16.73
C ALA A 132 -13.94 1.62 15.59
N CYS A 133 -12.67 1.24 15.79
CA CYS A 133 -11.68 1.29 14.73
C CYS A 133 -11.98 0.36 13.56
N ALA A 134 -12.38 -0.89 13.85
CA ALA A 134 -12.78 -1.85 12.82
C ALA A 134 -13.99 -1.36 12.02
N ALA A 135 -15.05 -0.88 12.69
CA ALA A 135 -16.24 -0.33 12.03
C ALA A 135 -15.91 0.89 11.15
N ARG A 136 -14.97 1.73 11.59
CA ARG A 136 -14.48 2.86 10.79
C ARG A 136 -13.71 2.39 9.55
N LEU A 137 -12.92 1.33 9.64
CA LEU A 137 -12.18 0.80 8.48
C LEU A 137 -13.13 0.26 7.41
N GLU A 138 -14.20 -0.42 7.80
CA GLU A 138 -15.19 -0.98 6.86
C GLU A 138 -16.02 0.08 6.13
N SER A 139 -16.21 1.25 6.73
CA SER A 139 -16.92 2.37 6.11
C SER A 139 -16.03 3.23 5.22
N ILE A 140 -14.71 2.99 5.18
CA ILE A 140 -13.80 3.78 4.35
C ILE A 140 -13.76 3.23 2.92
N SER A 141 -13.94 4.12 1.95
CA SER A 141 -13.71 3.81 0.53
C SER A 141 -12.25 3.40 0.29
N VAL A 142 -12.02 2.24 -0.33
CA VAL A 142 -10.68 1.74 -0.71
C VAL A 142 -9.90 2.67 -1.67
N ALA A 143 -10.60 3.55 -2.38
CA ALA A 143 -10.01 4.57 -3.26
C ALA A 143 -9.61 5.86 -2.51
N LYS A 144 -9.91 5.96 -1.21
CA LYS A 144 -9.57 7.13 -0.40
C LYS A 144 -8.05 7.22 -0.24
N LEU A 145 -7.56 8.45 -0.21
CA LEU A 145 -6.16 8.77 0.06
C LEU A 145 -5.99 9.23 1.51
N VAL A 146 -4.93 8.74 2.15
CA VAL A 146 -4.44 9.18 3.45
C VAL A 146 -3.33 10.19 3.20
N SER A 147 -3.50 11.41 3.71
CA SER A 147 -2.44 12.41 3.67
C SER A 147 -1.39 12.09 4.72
N THR A 148 -0.12 12.07 4.32
CA THR A 148 1.03 11.90 5.20
C THR A 148 2.03 13.03 4.95
N ARG A 149 2.99 13.22 5.87
CA ARG A 149 4.13 14.13 5.68
C ARG A 149 5.00 13.78 4.46
N PHE A 150 4.82 12.60 3.87
CA PHE A 150 5.57 12.08 2.72
C PHE A 150 4.74 12.05 1.42
N GLY A 151 3.54 12.63 1.43
CA GLY A 151 2.60 12.59 0.31
C GLY A 151 1.36 11.73 0.60
N GLN A 152 0.61 11.42 -0.45
CA GLN A 152 -0.63 10.64 -0.34
C GLN A 152 -0.35 9.14 -0.44
N VAL A 153 -1.02 8.37 0.42
CA VAL A 153 -1.00 6.90 0.43
C VAL A 153 -2.42 6.40 0.19
N GLN A 154 -2.58 5.34 -0.59
CA GLN A 154 -3.91 4.74 -0.80
C GLN A 154 -4.34 3.99 0.47
N VAL A 155 -5.59 4.17 0.89
CA VAL A 155 -6.03 3.65 2.20
C VAL A 155 -6.03 2.13 2.27
N HIS A 156 -6.16 1.44 1.13
CA HIS A 156 -6.10 -0.01 1.11
C HIS A 156 -4.71 -0.55 1.51
N GLU A 157 -3.65 0.27 1.44
CA GLU A 157 -2.31 -0.15 1.87
C GLU A 157 -2.19 -0.25 3.40
N ILE A 158 -3.16 0.28 4.16
CA ILE A 158 -3.26 -0.01 5.61
C ILE A 158 -3.46 -1.51 5.84
N ALA A 159 -4.01 -2.24 4.87
CA ALA A 159 -4.22 -3.68 5.01
C ALA A 159 -2.91 -4.46 5.23
N PHE A 160 -1.74 -3.93 4.87
CA PHE A 160 -0.44 -4.56 5.16
C PHE A 160 -0.09 -4.59 6.65
N PHE A 161 -0.79 -3.86 7.52
CA PHE A 161 -0.63 -3.99 8.97
C PHE A 161 -1.25 -5.27 9.55
N ARG A 162 -2.04 -6.02 8.77
CA ARG A 162 -2.75 -7.19 9.28
C ARG A 162 -1.82 -8.41 9.41
N ARG A 163 -2.09 -9.24 10.42
CA ARG A 163 -1.53 -10.58 10.57
C ARG A 163 0.01 -10.59 10.48
N SER A 164 0.55 -11.23 9.45
CA SER A 164 1.98 -11.43 9.18
C SER A 164 2.34 -10.95 7.77
N GLU A 165 1.60 -9.97 7.26
CA GLU A 165 1.92 -9.33 6.00
C GLU A 165 3.24 -8.54 6.10
N TRP A 166 3.96 -8.47 4.98
CA TRP A 166 5.17 -7.65 4.89
C TRP A 166 4.79 -6.18 4.80
N LEU A 167 5.34 -5.38 5.70
CA LEU A 167 5.17 -3.93 5.66
C LEU A 167 5.87 -3.34 4.44
N ASP A 168 5.20 -2.44 3.74
CA ASP A 168 5.74 -1.69 2.62
C ASP A 168 6.12 -0.26 3.03
N ASP A 169 6.65 0.51 2.09
CA ASP A 169 7.01 1.91 2.31
C ASP A 169 5.80 2.76 2.71
N SER A 170 4.60 2.43 2.25
CA SER A 170 3.36 3.13 2.61
C SER A 170 3.01 2.94 4.08
N CYS A 171 3.21 1.75 4.64
CA CYS A 171 3.10 1.50 6.07
C CYS A 171 4.04 2.41 6.87
N PHE A 172 5.31 2.51 6.44
CA PHE A 172 6.29 3.39 7.08
C PHE A 172 5.91 4.86 6.94
N LYS A 173 5.43 5.32 5.78
CA LYS A 173 4.94 6.70 5.59
C LYS A 173 3.83 7.04 6.58
N ILE A 174 2.87 6.14 6.78
CA ILE A 174 1.75 6.34 7.71
C ILE A 174 2.25 6.43 9.15
N VAL A 175 3.03 5.44 9.61
CA VAL A 175 3.52 5.38 11.00
C VAL A 175 4.46 6.54 11.30
N MET A 176 5.42 6.81 10.42
CA MET A 176 6.36 7.92 10.61
C MET A 176 5.66 9.27 10.57
N SER A 177 4.66 9.46 9.71
CA SER A 177 3.86 10.70 9.71
C SER A 177 3.17 10.89 11.05
N HIS A 178 2.56 9.84 11.60
CA HIS A 178 1.95 9.90 12.93
C HIS A 178 2.97 10.28 14.01
N LEU A 179 4.16 9.65 14.01
CA LEU A 179 5.23 9.94 14.96
C LEU A 179 5.78 11.37 14.84
N ILE A 180 5.95 11.87 13.61
CA ILE A 180 6.35 13.25 13.35
C ILE A 180 5.37 14.23 14.00
N ASP A 181 4.08 13.92 14.00
CA ASP A 181 3.06 14.79 14.57
C ASP A 181 2.97 14.73 16.12
N GLN A 182 3.65 13.79 16.79
CA GLN A 182 3.56 13.60 18.26
C GLN A 182 4.44 14.55 19.09
N ASP A 183 5.57 15.05 18.56
CA ASP A 183 6.52 15.90 19.30
C ASP A 183 6.63 17.25 18.61
N GLN A 184 5.93 18.25 19.13
CA GLN A 184 5.93 19.63 18.61
C GLN A 184 6.61 20.58 19.58
N ASP A 185 7.33 21.56 19.06
CA ASP A 185 7.87 22.66 19.84
C ASP A 185 6.78 23.66 20.25
N LYS A 186 7.16 24.70 20.99
CA LYS A 186 6.23 25.76 21.45
C LYS A 186 5.54 26.53 20.31
N SER A 187 6.06 26.43 19.09
CA SER A 187 5.49 27.04 17.88
C SER A 187 4.67 26.05 17.04
N GLY A 188 4.42 24.84 17.54
CA GLY A 188 3.69 23.80 16.82
C GLY A 188 4.50 23.14 15.70
N ARG A 189 5.81 23.41 15.60
CA ARG A 189 6.68 22.77 14.60
C ARG A 189 7.16 21.44 15.13
N SER A 190 7.13 20.42 14.28
CA SER A 190 7.59 19.10 14.70
C SER A 190 9.09 19.11 15.03
N ARG A 191 9.44 18.48 16.14
CA ARG A 191 10.81 18.19 16.57
C ARG A 191 11.31 16.85 16.05
N ILE A 192 10.47 16.10 15.33
CA ILE A 192 10.81 14.83 14.70
C ILE A 192 10.74 15.02 13.19
N GLY A 193 11.83 14.72 12.49
CA GLY A 193 11.86 14.59 11.04
C GLY A 193 11.86 13.12 10.62
N GLY A 194 11.63 12.88 9.34
CA GLY A 194 11.74 11.53 8.77
C GLY A 194 12.23 11.54 7.34
N VAL A 195 12.91 10.48 6.94
CA VAL A 195 13.31 10.22 5.55
C VAL A 195 12.25 9.36 4.87
N ASN A 196 11.85 9.75 3.66
CA ASN A 196 10.79 9.07 2.90
C ASN A 196 11.24 7.64 2.53
N PRO A 197 10.63 6.58 3.09
CA PRO A 197 11.07 5.18 2.92
C PRO A 197 11.18 4.72 1.47
N LEU A 198 10.50 5.41 0.54
CA LEU A 198 10.57 5.14 -0.88
C LEU A 198 12.01 5.22 -1.43
N TYR A 199 12.91 6.02 -0.85
CA TYR A 199 14.30 6.12 -1.30
C TYR A 199 15.01 4.75 -1.32
N ALA A 200 14.67 3.87 -0.38
CA ALA A 200 15.32 2.59 -0.22
C ALA A 200 15.01 1.62 -1.38
N ARG A 201 13.92 1.87 -2.11
CA ARG A 201 13.51 1.06 -3.28
C ARG A 201 13.87 1.71 -4.62
N MET A 202 14.47 2.89 -4.62
CA MET A 202 14.88 3.58 -5.84
C MET A 202 16.17 2.96 -6.39
N HIS A 203 16.12 2.49 -7.63
CA HIS A 203 17.29 1.99 -8.36
C HIS A 203 18.18 3.13 -8.86
N ASP A 204 17.59 4.24 -9.30
CA ASP A 204 18.33 5.41 -9.76
C ASP A 204 18.87 6.22 -8.58
N GLU A 205 20.18 6.47 -8.59
CA GLU A 205 20.87 7.15 -7.49
C GLU A 205 20.51 8.64 -7.39
N SER A 206 20.24 9.30 -8.52
CA SER A 206 19.84 10.71 -8.51
C SER A 206 18.43 10.88 -7.93
N MET A 207 17.50 10.01 -8.29
CA MET A 207 16.15 9.97 -7.72
C MET A 207 16.21 9.62 -6.24
N LYS A 208 17.07 8.69 -5.83
CA LYS A 208 17.26 8.35 -4.41
C LYS A 208 17.70 9.58 -3.60
N GLN A 209 18.71 10.30 -4.06
CA GLN A 209 19.17 11.53 -3.41
C GLN A 209 18.08 12.61 -3.39
N GLN A 210 17.33 12.76 -4.48
CA GLN A 210 16.22 13.71 -4.56
C GLN A 210 15.11 13.38 -3.55
N VAL A 211 14.75 12.10 -3.39
CA VAL A 211 13.73 11.66 -2.41
C VAL A 211 14.21 11.91 -0.98
N ILE A 212 15.51 11.69 -0.70
CA ILE A 212 16.11 12.00 0.61
C ILE A 212 16.13 13.51 0.88
N ALA A 213 16.45 14.33 -0.13
CA ALA A 213 16.49 15.78 -0.02
C ALA A 213 15.09 16.37 0.24
N ASN A 214 14.06 15.85 -0.42
CA ASN A 214 12.67 16.31 -0.30
C ASN A 214 11.89 15.71 0.88
N SER A 215 12.56 14.92 1.72
CA SER A 215 11.93 14.30 2.89
C SER A 215 11.57 15.35 3.95
N PRO A 216 10.50 15.13 4.75
CA PRO A 216 10.05 16.04 5.80
C PRO A 216 11.04 16.03 6.99
N ARG A 217 12.15 16.75 6.80
CA ARG A 217 13.20 16.95 7.79
C ARG A 217 13.72 18.39 7.71
N GLN A 218 14.10 18.93 8.85
CA GLN A 218 14.63 20.27 9.05
C GLN A 218 15.88 20.17 9.92
N THR A 219 16.79 21.12 9.76
CA THR A 219 18.02 21.19 10.57
C THR A 219 17.75 21.38 12.06
N THR A 220 16.56 21.86 12.42
CA THR A 220 16.11 22.06 13.81
C THR A 220 15.41 20.84 14.40
N ASN A 221 15.20 19.76 13.65
CA ASN A 221 14.61 18.55 14.24
C ASN A 221 15.57 17.96 15.27
N ARG A 222 15.03 17.58 16.42
CA ARG A 222 15.75 16.83 17.46
C ARG A 222 16.05 15.42 17.00
N LEU A 223 15.03 14.73 16.48
CA LEU A 223 15.13 13.36 16.00
C LEU A 223 14.95 13.32 14.48
N VAL A 224 15.68 12.46 13.79
CA VAL A 224 15.40 12.10 12.39
C VAL A 224 15.29 10.59 12.26
N LEU A 225 14.13 10.13 11.80
CA LEU A 225 13.82 8.73 11.57
C LEU A 225 14.26 8.31 10.15
N ILE A 226 15.05 7.24 10.04
CA ILE A 226 15.60 6.75 8.77
C ILE A 226 15.25 5.27 8.60
N PRO A 227 14.14 4.94 7.91
CA PRO A 227 13.81 3.56 7.55
C PRO A 227 14.76 3.09 6.44
N MET A 228 15.25 1.85 6.54
CA MET A 228 16.19 1.27 5.58
C MET A 228 15.68 -0.09 5.12
N TYR A 229 15.70 -0.31 3.81
CA TYR A 229 15.44 -1.63 3.25
C TYR A 229 16.78 -2.32 2.98
N LEU A 230 17.06 -3.36 3.75
CA LEU A 230 18.16 -4.30 3.51
C LEU A 230 17.62 -5.42 2.60
N GLU A 231 18.48 -6.16 1.90
CA GLU A 231 18.22 -7.08 0.76
C GLU A 231 16.96 -7.98 0.80
N SER A 232 16.25 -8.09 1.94
CA SER A 232 14.90 -8.65 2.02
C SER A 232 14.06 -8.17 3.23
N HIS A 233 14.51 -7.21 4.04
CA HIS A 233 13.78 -6.80 5.25
C HIS A 233 14.04 -5.34 5.65
N TRP A 234 13.18 -4.82 6.53
CA TRP A 234 13.30 -3.46 7.05
C TRP A 234 14.16 -3.39 8.30
N ALA A 235 15.04 -2.41 8.32
CA ALA A 235 15.80 -1.94 9.47
C ALA A 235 15.61 -0.41 9.61
N GLY A 236 16.29 0.20 10.56
CA GLY A 236 16.27 1.66 10.66
C GLY A 236 17.34 2.25 11.53
N ALA A 237 17.49 3.56 11.41
CA ALA A 237 18.30 4.38 12.29
C ALA A 237 17.51 5.59 12.78
N VAL A 238 17.84 6.03 13.99
CA VAL A 238 17.37 7.30 14.56
C VAL A 238 18.57 8.17 14.85
N LEU A 239 18.60 9.35 14.24
CA LEU A 239 19.57 10.38 14.59
C LEU A 239 18.97 11.24 15.70
N ASP A 240 19.62 11.29 16.85
CA ASP A 240 19.26 12.14 18.00
C ASP A 240 20.33 13.23 18.15
N TYR A 241 20.03 14.42 17.64
CA TYR A 241 20.97 15.55 17.65
C TYR A 241 21.14 16.16 19.04
N GLU A 242 20.13 16.06 19.89
CA GLU A 242 20.20 16.55 21.27
C GLU A 242 21.14 15.68 22.10
N LYS A 243 21.06 14.36 21.93
CA LYS A 243 21.98 13.40 22.59
C LYS A 243 23.27 13.13 21.82
N ARG A 244 23.44 13.75 20.65
CA ARG A 244 24.56 13.51 19.71
C ARG A 244 24.79 12.02 19.42
N LYS A 245 23.71 11.28 19.19
CA LYS A 245 23.72 9.82 19.06
C LYS A 245 22.98 9.37 17.81
N ALA A 246 23.55 8.44 17.06
CA ALA A 246 22.84 7.66 16.05
C ALA A 246 22.55 6.27 16.61
N THR A 247 21.27 5.91 16.73
CA THR A 247 20.85 4.58 17.19
C THR A 247 20.40 3.75 16.00
N MET A 248 21.06 2.62 15.77
CA MET A 248 20.71 1.67 14.71
C MET A 248 19.90 0.52 15.30
N PHE A 249 18.90 0.07 14.56
CA PHE A 249 18.04 -1.04 14.93
C PHE A 249 17.80 -1.94 13.72
N ASP A 250 18.05 -3.23 13.91
CA ASP A 250 17.77 -4.29 12.96
C ASP A 250 16.96 -5.38 13.70
N PRO A 251 15.75 -5.74 13.25
CA PRO A 251 14.96 -6.80 13.89
C PRO A 251 15.67 -8.16 13.91
N ALA A 252 16.51 -8.46 12.91
CA ALA A 252 17.28 -9.69 12.84
C ALA A 252 18.56 -9.65 13.71
N GLN A 253 18.96 -8.45 14.15
CA GLN A 253 20.05 -8.18 15.09
C GLN A 253 21.40 -8.80 14.68
N THR A 254 21.68 -8.87 13.37
CA THR A 254 22.94 -9.44 12.90
C THR A 254 24.01 -8.37 12.69
N MET A 255 25.27 -8.69 13.00
CA MET A 255 26.37 -7.76 12.79
C MET A 255 26.57 -7.39 11.30
N THR A 256 26.26 -8.31 10.39
CA THR A 256 26.28 -8.05 8.94
C THR A 256 25.29 -6.93 8.59
N ASN A 257 24.06 -6.99 9.09
CA ASN A 257 23.06 -5.95 8.83
C ASN A 257 23.49 -4.60 9.43
N TYR A 258 24.06 -4.57 10.63
CA TYR A 258 24.56 -3.32 11.22
C TYR A 258 25.71 -2.68 10.43
N LYS A 259 26.57 -3.50 9.81
CA LYS A 259 27.60 -3.00 8.88
C LYS A 259 26.97 -2.39 7.62
N GLU A 260 25.94 -3.03 7.06
CA GLU A 260 25.21 -2.48 5.89
C GLU A 260 24.47 -1.18 6.23
N ILE A 261 23.78 -1.13 7.38
CA ILE A 261 23.16 0.11 7.88
C ILE A 261 24.20 1.23 7.99
N SER A 262 25.39 0.92 8.52
CA SER A 262 26.48 1.90 8.62
C SER A 262 26.93 2.41 7.26
N LYS A 263 27.11 1.53 6.27
CA LYS A 263 27.45 1.93 4.89
C LYS A 263 26.39 2.84 4.27
N ILE A 264 25.11 2.55 4.48
CA ILE A 264 23.99 3.38 4.01
C ILE A 264 24.03 4.77 4.69
N LEU A 265 24.27 4.80 6.00
CA LEU A 265 24.44 6.05 6.75
C LEU A 265 25.61 6.87 6.21
N ASP A 266 26.78 6.27 6.00
CA ASP A 266 27.95 6.96 5.46
C ASP A 266 27.68 7.51 4.05
N LYS A 267 27.12 6.68 3.18
CA LYS A 267 26.90 7.02 1.77
C LYS A 267 25.90 8.15 1.57
N TYR A 268 24.74 8.09 2.24
CA TYR A 268 23.65 9.04 1.98
C TYR A 268 23.44 10.06 3.08
N PHE A 269 23.99 9.81 4.26
CA PHE A 269 23.77 10.62 5.45
C PHE A 269 25.07 11.00 6.17
N GLY A 270 26.24 10.80 5.56
CA GLY A 270 27.55 11.06 6.15
C GLY A 270 27.63 12.45 6.80
N GLY A 271 27.34 13.51 6.03
CA GLY A 271 27.32 14.88 6.53
C GLY A 271 26.31 15.18 7.65
N TYR A 272 25.32 14.30 7.88
CA TYR A 272 24.38 14.41 9.01
C TYR A 272 24.80 13.59 10.23
N THR A 273 25.77 12.68 10.07
CA THR A 273 26.22 11.76 11.13
C THR A 273 27.64 12.02 11.61
N GLU A 274 28.38 12.92 10.95
CA GLU A 274 29.78 13.26 11.28
C GLU A 274 30.01 13.57 12.77
N THR A 275 29.04 14.19 13.45
CA THR A 275 29.16 14.57 14.86
C THR A 275 28.45 13.61 15.82
N LEU A 276 27.92 12.48 15.34
CA LEU A 276 27.07 11.58 16.11
C LEU A 276 27.80 10.29 16.50
N ILE A 277 27.67 9.90 17.77
CA ILE A 277 28.17 8.60 18.25
C ILE A 277 27.20 7.50 17.82
N ARG A 278 27.71 6.49 17.11
CA ARG A 278 26.91 5.35 16.63
C ARG A 278 26.72 4.30 17.73
N PHE A 279 25.50 3.82 17.87
CA PHE A 279 25.12 2.82 18.85
C PHE A 279 24.24 1.75 18.22
N ILE A 280 24.55 0.49 18.51
CA ILE A 280 23.81 -0.68 18.06
C ILE A 280 22.86 -1.09 19.19
N ASN A 281 21.56 -1.14 18.91
CA ASN A 281 20.56 -1.64 19.86
C ASN A 281 20.37 -3.16 19.68
N ALA A 282 21.43 -3.94 19.95
CA ALA A 282 21.35 -5.39 20.05
C ALA A 282 20.87 -5.77 21.46
N PRO A 283 20.01 -6.80 21.61
CA PRO A 283 19.75 -7.34 22.93
C PRO A 283 21.07 -7.89 23.45
N HIS A 284 21.40 -7.47 24.67
CA HIS A 284 22.40 -8.17 25.45
C HIS A 284 22.05 -9.66 25.45
N ASP A 285 23.03 -10.52 25.16
CA ASP A 285 23.00 -11.93 25.50
C ASP A 285 22.67 -12.03 27.00
N LYS A 286 21.38 -12.11 27.32
CA LYS A 286 20.96 -12.70 28.58
C LYS A 286 21.20 -14.18 28.40
N LYS A 287 22.40 -14.62 28.77
CA LYS A 287 22.62 -16.00 29.22
C LYS A 287 21.50 -16.32 30.20
N ILE A 288 20.61 -17.23 29.79
CA ILE A 288 19.83 -18.05 30.72
C ILE A 288 20.80 -19.11 31.24
#